data_AF-J0XXQ4-F1
#
_entry.id   AF-J0XXQ4-F1
#
_cell.length_a   1.000
_cell.length_b   1.000
_cell.length_c   1.000
_cell.angle_alpha   90.00
_cell.angle_beta   90.00
_cell.angle_gamma   90.00
#
_symmetry.space_group_name_H-M   'P 1'
#
loop_
_entity.id
_entity.type
_entity.pdbx_description
1 polymer ?
#
loop_
_entity_poly.entity_id
_entity_poly.type
_entity_poly.pdbx_seq_one_letter_code
_entity_poly.pdbx_strand_id
1 'polypeptide(L)'
;MKPKELAEKLDVSTATLRNWAREFAFFLGKKGRKATDYTEHGVQRMLVVKYLLHEKGFTVEGAKKEIHRRANLDQSQKQMIAKLEEIRHFLLGLQADLAAQEGQEKGI
;
A
#
# COMPACT_ATOMS: atom_id res chain seq x y z
N MET A 1 -8.56 4.87 17.42
CA MET A 1 -8.53 3.83 18.47
C MET A 1 -7.46 4.18 19.47
N LYS A 2 -7.77 4.10 20.77
CA LYS A 2 -6.78 4.43 21.81
C LYS A 2 -5.69 3.35 21.88
N PRO A 3 -4.45 3.68 22.28
CA PRO A 3 -3.39 2.69 22.44
C PRO A 3 -3.74 1.52 23.37
N LYS A 4 -4.49 1.78 24.45
CA LYS A 4 -4.91 0.75 25.40
C LYS A 4 -5.88 -0.25 24.76
N GLU A 5 -6.91 0.26 24.08
CA GLU A 5 -7.89 -0.56 23.34
C GLU A 5 -7.20 -1.39 22.24
N LEU A 6 -6.22 -0.81 21.54
CA LEU A 6 -5.47 -1.50 20.51
C LEU A 6 -4.57 -2.61 21.09
N ALA A 7 -3.94 -2.37 22.24
CA ALA A 7 -3.11 -3.35 22.93
C ALA A 7 -3.95 -4.58 23.34
N GLU A 8 -5.14 -4.34 23.90
CA GLU A 8 -6.10 -5.40 24.25
C GLU A 8 -6.56 -6.18 23.01
N LYS A 9 -6.93 -5.48 21.93
CA LYS A 9 -7.34 -6.12 20.67
C LYS A 9 -6.22 -6.97 20.04
N LEU A 10 -4.98 -6.52 20.16
CA LEU A 10 -3.81 -7.23 19.63
C LEU A 10 -3.29 -8.29 20.58
N ASP A 11 -3.85 -8.42 21.78
CA ASP A 11 -3.35 -9.33 22.82
C ASP A 11 -1.85 -9.14 23.10
N VAL A 12 -1.44 -7.87 23.27
CA VAL A 12 -0.05 -7.49 23.57
C VAL A 12 0.00 -6.50 24.72
N SER A 13 1.14 -6.45 25.40
CA SER A 13 1.37 -5.44 26.43
C SER A 13 1.43 -4.03 25.81
N THR A 14 1.03 -3.01 26.59
CA THR A 14 1.16 -1.61 26.17
C THR A 14 2.61 -1.20 25.92
N ALA A 15 3.58 -1.82 26.60
CA ALA A 15 5.00 -1.61 26.37
C ALA A 15 5.43 -2.16 25.00
N THR A 16 5.01 -3.39 24.66
CA THR A 16 5.25 -4.01 23.35
C THR A 16 4.66 -3.15 22.23
N LEU A 17 3.39 -2.73 22.38
CA LEU A 17 2.73 -1.88 21.39
C LEU A 17 3.49 -0.57 21.17
N ARG A 18 3.99 0.05 22.24
CA ARG A 18 4.76 1.31 22.17
C ARG A 18 6.11 1.11 21.48
N ASN A 19 6.80 0.01 21.77
CA ASN A 19 8.04 -0.35 21.12
C ASN A 19 7.82 -0.52 19.61
N TRP A 20 6.79 -1.28 19.22
CA TRP A 20 6.42 -1.43 17.82
C TRP A 20 6.05 -0.09 17.17
N ALA A 21 5.30 0.77 17.86
CA ALA A 21 4.96 2.09 17.34
C ALA A 21 6.19 2.97 17.05
N ARG A 22 7.25 2.83 17.84
CA ARG A 22 8.53 3.49 17.60
C ARG A 22 9.26 2.87 16.41
N GLU A 23 9.42 1.55 16.40
CA GLU A 23 10.18 0.83 15.37
C GLU A 23 9.53 0.94 13.98
N PHE A 24 8.20 0.97 13.91
CA PHE A 24 7.42 1.02 12.67
C PHE A 24 6.80 2.40 12.40
N ALA A 25 7.34 3.47 12.98
CA ALA A 25 6.83 4.83 12.79
C ALA A 25 6.72 5.23 11.30
N PHE A 26 7.67 4.79 10.48
CA PHE A 26 7.67 5.01 9.02
C PHE A 26 6.48 4.35 8.31
N PHE A 27 5.96 3.24 8.85
CA PHE A 27 4.89 2.47 8.25
C PHE A 27 3.52 2.96 8.72
N LEU A 28 3.36 3.26 10.01
CA LEU A 28 2.06 3.55 10.63
C LEU A 28 1.36 4.79 10.07
N GLY A 29 2.13 5.76 9.57
CA GLY A 29 1.62 6.99 8.96
C GLY A 29 1.24 8.06 10.00
N LYS A 30 0.39 9.01 9.59
CA LYS A 30 -0.01 10.14 10.47
C LYS A 30 -0.90 9.66 11.63
N LYS A 31 -0.72 10.33 12.78
CA LYS A 31 -1.53 10.16 13.99
C LYS A 31 -2.99 10.58 13.74
N GLY A 32 -3.92 10.01 14.51
CA GLY A 32 -5.35 10.30 14.39
C GLY A 32 -5.74 11.68 14.90
N ARG A 33 -7.05 11.91 15.09
CA ARG A 33 -7.62 13.20 15.56
C ARG A 33 -6.95 13.72 16.83
N LYS A 34 -6.54 12.82 17.72
CA LYS A 34 -5.64 13.11 18.83
C LYS A 34 -4.25 12.60 18.50
N ALA A 35 -3.22 13.34 18.91
CA ALA A 35 -1.81 12.99 18.68
C ALA A 35 -1.38 11.63 19.27
N THR A 36 -2.22 10.98 20.08
CA THR A 36 -1.99 9.68 20.70
C THR A 36 -2.85 8.55 20.13
N ASP A 37 -3.86 8.86 19.31
CA ASP A 37 -4.80 7.86 18.79
C ASP A 37 -4.32 7.28 17.46
N TYR A 38 -4.56 5.98 17.28
CA TYR A 38 -4.35 5.30 16.00
C TYR A 38 -5.50 5.59 15.04
N THR A 39 -5.15 5.95 13.81
CA THR A 39 -6.09 5.95 12.67
C THR A 39 -6.52 4.53 12.34
N GLU A 40 -7.61 4.38 11.60
CA GLU A 40 -8.03 3.06 11.11
C GLU A 40 -6.92 2.37 10.30
N HIS A 41 -6.26 3.11 9.40
CA HIS A 41 -5.08 2.62 8.70
C HIS A 41 -3.93 2.25 9.65
N GLY A 42 -3.69 3.03 10.70
CA GLY A 42 -2.68 2.71 11.71
C GLY A 42 -2.97 1.40 12.46
N VAL A 43 -4.25 1.14 12.77
CA VAL A 43 -4.69 -0.12 13.37
C VAL A 43 -4.45 -1.30 12.42
N GLN A 44 -4.84 -1.18 11.14
CA GLN A 44 -4.60 -2.22 10.14
C GLN A 44 -3.11 -2.50 9.94
N ARG A 45 -2.29 -1.46 9.94
CA ARG A 45 -0.83 -1.61 9.84
C ARG A 45 -0.22 -2.27 11.06
N MET A 46 -0.74 -2.01 12.26
CA MET A 46 -0.31 -2.75 13.46
C MET A 46 -0.69 -4.23 13.44
N LEU A 47 -1.82 -4.59 12.82
CA LEU A 47 -2.17 -6.00 12.59
C LEU A 47 -1.14 -6.68 11.67
N VAL A 48 -0.70 -5.99 10.62
CA VAL A 48 0.38 -6.50 9.74
C VAL A 48 1.68 -6.68 10.52
N VAL A 49 2.04 -5.72 11.39
CA VAL A 49 3.23 -5.85 12.25
C VAL A 49 3.11 -7.07 13.16
N LYS A 50 1.96 -7.27 13.84
CA LYS A 50 1.73 -8.44 14.68
C LYS A 50 1.88 -9.74 13.89
N TYR A 51 1.26 -9.81 12.71
CA TYR A 51 1.33 -10.97 11.82
C TYR A 51 2.78 -11.30 11.44
N LEU A 52 3.56 -10.31 11.04
CA LEU A 52 4.95 -10.52 10.64
C LEU A 52 5.82 -11.01 11.80
N LEU A 53 5.64 -10.45 13.00
CA LEU A 53 6.47 -10.78 14.15
C LEU A 53 6.05 -12.10 14.83
N HIS A 54 4.76 -12.33 15.04
CA HIS A 54 4.25 -13.45 15.84
C HIS A 54 3.86 -14.66 14.99
N GLU A 55 3.23 -14.45 13.82
CA GLU A 55 2.75 -15.57 13.01
C GLU A 55 3.80 -16.03 11.98
N LYS A 56 4.58 -15.07 11.45
CA LYS A 56 5.67 -15.37 10.51
C LYS A 56 7.04 -15.50 11.17
N GLY A 57 7.16 -15.15 12.44
CA GLY A 57 8.41 -15.29 13.20
C GLY A 57 9.55 -14.39 12.72
N PHE A 58 9.25 -13.27 12.05
CA PHE A 58 10.29 -12.31 11.68
C PHE A 58 10.83 -11.59 12.92
N THR A 59 12.12 -11.23 12.87
CA THR A 59 12.66 -10.20 13.75
C THR A 59 12.11 -8.83 13.37
N VAL A 60 12.23 -7.84 14.26
CA VAL A 60 11.83 -6.44 13.95
C VAL A 60 12.47 -5.96 12.65
N GLU A 61 13.77 -6.19 12.47
CA GLU A 61 14.50 -5.82 11.25
C GLU A 61 14.03 -6.61 10.02
N GLY A 62 13.72 -7.91 10.18
CA GLY A 62 13.16 -8.73 9.11
C GLY A 62 11.79 -8.21 8.65
N ALA A 63 10.91 -7.88 9.60
CA ALA A 63 9.60 -7.32 9.32
C ALA A 63 9.69 -5.95 8.63
N LYS A 64 10.63 -5.08 9.05
CA LYS A 64 10.90 -3.81 8.38
C LYS A 64 11.30 -4.04 6.92
N LYS A 65 12.25 -4.94 6.66
CA LYS A 65 12.68 -5.26 5.29
C LYS A 65 11.54 -5.80 4.42
N GLU A 66 10.72 -6.69 4.97
CA GLU A 66 9.58 -7.26 4.24
C GLU A 66 8.52 -6.20 3.91
N ILE A 67 8.24 -5.26 4.82
CA ILE A 67 7.34 -4.14 4.55
C ILE A 67 7.84 -3.28 3.39
N HIS A 68 9.14 -2.93 3.37
CA HIS A 68 9.73 -2.14 2.28
C HIS A 68 9.72 -2.92 0.95
N ARG A 69 10.03 -4.22 0.99
CA ARG A 69 10.02 -5.07 -0.20
C ARG A 69 8.64 -5.12 -0.84
N ARG A 70 7.58 -5.27 -0.05
CA ARG A 70 6.18 -5.25 -0.54
C ARG A 70 5.81 -3.89 -1.12
N ALA A 71 6.15 -2.79 -0.45
CA ALA A 71 5.88 -1.45 -0.96
C ALA A 71 6.55 -1.20 -2.33
N ASN A 72 7.78 -1.69 -2.52
CA ASN A 72 8.49 -1.56 -3.79
C ASN A 72 7.85 -2.42 -4.90
N LEU A 73 7.42 -3.64 -4.58
CA LEU A 73 6.72 -4.51 -5.52
C LEU A 73 5.40 -3.90 -5.98
N ASP A 74 4.58 -3.41 -5.05
CA ASP A 74 3.31 -2.76 -5.36
C ASP A 74 3.53 -1.54 -6.28
N GLN A 75 4.59 -0.77 -6.03
CA GLN A 75 4.91 0.40 -6.86
C GLN A 75 5.33 0.00 -8.28
N SER A 76 6.16 -1.04 -8.41
CA SER A 76 6.58 -1.56 -9.72
C SER A 76 5.38 -2.10 -10.52
N GLN A 77 4.46 -2.82 -9.87
CA GLN A 77 3.23 -3.29 -10.51
C GLN A 77 2.36 -2.13 -11.00
N LYS A 78 2.17 -1.09 -10.17
CA LYS A 78 1.42 0.12 -10.58
C LYS A 78 2.04 0.83 -11.77
N GLN A 79 3.37 0.96 -11.80
CA GLN A 79 4.08 1.55 -12.94
C GLN A 79 3.90 0.73 -14.21
N MET A 80 3.94 -0.59 -14.10
CA MET A 80 3.72 -1.49 -15.24
C MET A 80 2.30 -1.35 -15.80
N ILE A 81 1.28 -1.34 -14.93
CA ILE A 81 -0.12 -1.13 -15.34
C ILE A 81 -0.28 0.23 -16.03
N ALA A 82 0.28 1.29 -15.46
CA ALA A 82 0.22 2.62 -16.07
C ALA A 82 0.84 2.64 -17.48
N LYS A 83 1.96 1.92 -17.67
CA LYS A 83 2.59 1.83 -18.99
C LYS A 83 1.74 1.04 -20.00
N LEU A 84 1.12 -0.06 -19.56
CA LEU A 84 0.22 -0.84 -20.40
C LEU A 84 -1.02 -0.04 -20.82
N GLU A 85 -1.57 0.76 -19.91
CA GLU A 85 -2.67 1.68 -20.22
C GLU A 85 -2.22 2.75 -21.23
N GLU A 86 -1.04 3.35 -21.07
CA GLU A 86 -0.49 4.31 -22.05
C GLU A 86 -0.38 3.69 -23.46
N ILE A 87 0.16 2.47 -23.56
CA ILE A 87 0.28 1.74 -24.83
C ILE A 87 -1.11 1.48 -25.42
N ARG A 88 -2.08 1.06 -24.58
CA ARG A 88 -3.45 0.81 -25.03
C ARG A 88 -4.08 2.08 -25.61
N HIS A 89 -3.98 3.21 -24.92
CA HIS A 89 -4.53 4.48 -25.39
C HIS A 89 -3.87 4.93 -26.70
N PHE A 90 -2.56 4.76 -26.83
CA PHE A 90 -1.84 5.04 -28.07
C PHE A 90 -2.35 4.19 -29.24
N LEU A 91 -2.48 2.87 -29.06
CA LEU A 91 -2.97 1.96 -30.10
C LEU A 91 -4.42 2.24 -30.50
N LEU A 92 -5.28 2.55 -29.53
CA LEU A 92 -6.66 2.96 -29.82
C LEU A 92 -6.73 4.27 -30.60
N GLY A 93 -5.83 5.22 -30.30
CA GLY A 93 -5.69 6.45 -31.08
C GLY A 93 -5.34 6.15 -32.54
N LEU A 94 -4.31 5.33 -32.78
CA LEU A 94 -3.93 4.92 -34.13
C LEU A 94 -5.07 4.20 -34.87
N GLN A 95 -5.81 3.33 -34.19
CA GLN A 95 -6.96 2.65 -34.77
C GLN A 95 -8.05 3.65 -35.20
N ALA A 96 -8.32 4.66 -34.38
CA ALA A 96 -9.31 5.68 -34.70
C ALA A 96 -8.87 6.55 -35.89
N ASP A 97 -7.59 6.92 -35.94
CA ASP A 97 -7.01 7.70 -37.04
C ASP A 97 -7.09 6.93 -38.37
N LEU A 98 -6.80 5.62 -38.35
CA LEU A 98 -6.92 4.76 -39.54
C LEU A 98 -8.37 4.61 -39.99
N ALA A 99 -9.31 4.41 -39.06
CA ALA A 99 -10.73 4.35 -39.37
C ALA A 99 -11.27 5.67 -39.97
N ALA A 100 -10.74 6.81 -39.53
CA ALA A 100 -11.10 8.12 -40.08
C ALA A 100 -10.58 8.31 -41.53
N GLN A 101 -9.44 7.71 -41.88
CA GLN A 101 -8.87 7.76 -43.23
C GLN A 101 -9.66 6.89 -44.22
N GLU A 102 -10.12 5.70 -43.82
CA GLU A 102 -10.94 4.81 -44.67
C GLU A 102 -12.29 5.44 -45.06
N GLY A 103 -12.83 6.34 -44.23
CA GLY A 103 -14.06 7.08 -44.53
C GLY A 103 -13.91 8.15 -45.62
N GLN A 104 -12.68 8.59 -45.93
CA GLN A 104 -12.40 9.59 -46.95
C GLN A 104 -12.20 8.98 -48.34
N GLU A 105 -11.77 7.73 -48.44
CA GLU A 105 -11.55 7.05 -49.73
C GLU A 105 -12.83 6.47 -50.37
N LYS A 106 -13.90 6.23 -49.59
CA LYS A 106 -15.18 5.70 -50.12
C LYS A 106 -16.21 6.76 -50.53
N GLY A 107 -15.82 8.03 -50.52
CA GLY A 107 -16.66 9.19 -50.83
C GLY A 107 -16.49 9.78 -52.23
N ILE A 108 -15.89 9.03 -53.18
CA ILE A 108 -15.78 9.42 -54.61
C ILE A 108 -16.57 8.44 -55.46
#